data_AF-A0A023DYS6-F1
#
_entry.id   AF-A0A023DYS6-F1
#
_cell.length_a   1.000
_cell.length_b   1.000
_cell.length_c   1.000
_cell.angle_alpha   90.00
_cell.angle_beta   90.00
_cell.angle_gamma   90.00
#
_symmetry.space_group_name_H-M   'P 1'
#
loop_
_entity.id
_entity.type
_entity.pdbx_description
1 polymer ?
#
loop_
_entity_poly.entity_id
_entity_poly.type
_entity_poly.pdbx_seq_one_letter_code
_entity_poly.pdbx_strand_id
1 'polypeptide(L)'
;MNLPENPQEAIYQCLLELDIPEEIHGLFLTLMLTTLHGWASYIKYCTHWAQEESNHFHKNLETEYIAMRLGMTCVLWENALDLIKWHKTAQDKESQKKNPIEILEKSENDYLVPLLKKISLQQGGGGKNKELIPMAQLVFCVDVRSEPFRRALESTRTYETFGYSGFFGIPIRAHNTITKKSYASCPALMRPKHTVNEYPDAFLEIHDKKNIGILLH
;
A
#
# COMPACT_ATOMS: atom_id res chain seq x y z
N MET A 1 -32.92 4.38 19.12
CA MET A 1 -32.79 3.03 18.54
C MET A 1 -32.17 2.11 19.60
N ASN A 2 -32.82 1.01 19.95
CA ASN A 2 -32.24 -0.03 20.82
C ASN A 2 -31.68 -1.13 19.92
N LEU A 3 -30.36 -1.19 19.79
CA LEU A 3 -29.69 -2.22 18.98
C LEU A 3 -29.41 -3.47 19.84
N PRO A 4 -29.59 -4.68 19.27
CA PRO A 4 -29.28 -5.94 19.93
C PRO A 4 -27.77 -6.13 20.12
N GLU A 5 -27.36 -6.91 21.14
CA GLU A 5 -25.94 -7.20 21.41
C GLU A 5 -25.29 -8.07 20.33
N ASN A 6 -26.08 -8.83 19.57
CA ASN A 6 -25.57 -9.65 18.46
C ASN A 6 -25.40 -8.80 17.20
N PRO A 7 -24.18 -8.68 16.63
CA PRO A 7 -23.94 -7.89 15.42
C PRO A 7 -24.77 -8.32 14.20
N GLN A 8 -25.05 -9.61 14.02
CA GLN A 8 -25.85 -10.08 12.89
C GLN A 8 -27.31 -9.64 13.00
N GLU A 9 -27.87 -9.73 14.21
CA GLU A 9 -29.23 -9.26 14.48
C GLU A 9 -29.29 -7.73 14.32
N ALA A 10 -28.26 -7.01 14.77
CA ALA A 10 -28.18 -5.56 14.62
C ALA A 10 -28.18 -5.14 13.14
N ILE A 11 -27.46 -5.87 12.28
CA ILE A 11 -27.47 -5.64 10.82
C ILE A 11 -28.89 -5.82 10.27
N TYR A 12 -29.55 -6.93 10.61
CA TYR A 12 -30.89 -7.23 10.11
C TYR A 12 -31.90 -6.16 10.53
N GLN A 13 -31.89 -5.77 11.81
CA GLN A 13 -32.75 -4.71 12.34
C GLN A 13 -32.50 -3.37 11.65
N CYS A 14 -31.24 -2.99 11.41
CA CYS A 14 -30.92 -1.76 10.68
C CYS A 14 -31.42 -1.79 9.22
N LEU A 15 -31.29 -2.92 8.53
CA LEU A 15 -31.75 -3.05 7.14
C LEU A 15 -33.28 -2.94 7.04
N LEU A 16 -34.01 -3.46 8.04
CA LEU A 16 -35.45 -3.27 8.17
C LEU A 16 -35.82 -1.82 8.47
N GLU A 17 -35.12 -1.16 9.40
CA GLU A 17 -35.40 0.24 9.77
C GLU A 17 -35.10 1.22 8.64
N LEU A 18 -34.12 0.91 7.79
CA LEU A 18 -33.78 1.67 6.58
C LEU A 18 -34.67 1.33 5.37
N ASP A 19 -35.64 0.42 5.51
CA ASP A 19 -36.55 -0.03 4.45
C ASP A 19 -35.81 -0.52 3.18
N ILE A 20 -34.72 -1.28 3.37
CA ILE A 20 -33.92 -1.81 2.26
C ILE A 20 -34.49 -3.18 1.83
N PRO A 21 -34.91 -3.35 0.56
CA PRO A 21 -35.38 -4.64 0.05
C PRO A 21 -34.30 -5.74 0.12
N GLU A 22 -34.72 -6.96 0.47
CA GLU A 22 -33.83 -8.12 0.63
C GLU A 22 -33.00 -8.42 -0.64
N GLU A 23 -33.61 -8.23 -1.81
CA GLU A 23 -32.98 -8.41 -3.12
C GLU A 23 -31.71 -7.55 -3.32
N ILE A 24 -31.63 -6.39 -2.64
CA ILE A 24 -30.53 -5.43 -2.79
C ILE A 24 -29.63 -5.32 -1.56
N HIS A 25 -29.84 -6.15 -0.53
CA HIS A 25 -29.01 -6.13 0.70
C HIS A 25 -27.52 -6.27 0.36
N GLY A 26 -27.17 -7.23 -0.49
CA GLY A 26 -25.77 -7.45 -0.89
C GLY A 26 -25.15 -6.23 -1.57
N LEU A 27 -25.89 -5.58 -2.47
CA LEU A 27 -25.44 -4.36 -3.15
C LEU A 27 -25.29 -3.21 -2.15
N PHE A 28 -26.29 -3.01 -1.29
CA PHE A 28 -26.27 -1.93 -0.30
C PHE A 28 -25.12 -2.06 0.69
N LEU A 29 -24.91 -3.24 1.26
CA LEU A 29 -23.79 -3.51 2.17
C LEU A 29 -22.43 -3.32 1.48
N THR A 30 -22.33 -3.73 0.21
CA THR A 30 -21.12 -3.49 -0.59
C THR A 30 -20.87 -1.99 -0.77
N LEU A 31 -21.89 -1.22 -1.15
CA LEU A 31 -21.76 0.23 -1.29
C LEU A 31 -21.37 0.89 0.02
N MET A 32 -21.98 0.48 1.14
CA MET A 32 -21.63 0.97 2.48
C MET A 32 -20.15 0.75 2.79
N LEU A 33 -19.58 -0.43 2.48
CA LEU A 33 -18.15 -0.69 2.64
C LEU A 33 -17.28 0.16 1.71
N THR A 34 -17.73 0.44 0.47
CA THR A 34 -16.97 1.26 -0.47
C THR A 34 -16.95 2.75 -0.12
N THR A 35 -17.92 3.26 0.64
CA THR A 35 -17.94 4.69 1.03
C THR A 35 -16.79 5.09 1.96
N LEU A 36 -16.13 4.13 2.63
CA LEU A 36 -15.04 4.36 3.58
C LEU A 36 -13.79 3.57 3.18
N HIS A 37 -13.13 4.07 2.13
CA HIS A 37 -11.84 3.59 1.68
C HIS A 37 -10.84 3.58 2.86
N GLY A 38 -10.14 2.46 3.06
CA GLY A 38 -9.14 2.30 4.12
C GLY A 38 -9.60 1.46 5.30
N TRP A 39 -10.79 1.71 5.88
CA TRP A 39 -11.27 0.93 7.03
C TRP A 39 -11.64 -0.50 6.67
N ALA A 40 -12.34 -0.71 5.55
CA ALA A 40 -12.62 -2.06 5.06
C ALA A 40 -11.32 -2.86 4.78
N SER A 41 -10.30 -2.19 4.24
CA SER A 41 -8.97 -2.78 4.00
C SER A 41 -8.22 -3.07 5.30
N TYR A 42 -8.31 -2.17 6.28
CA TYR A 42 -7.72 -2.33 7.61
C TYR A 42 -8.36 -3.49 8.38
N ILE A 43 -9.68 -3.59 8.37
CA ILE A 43 -10.42 -4.71 8.97
C ILE A 43 -10.00 -6.02 8.33
N LYS A 44 -9.94 -6.08 6.99
CA LYS A 44 -9.45 -7.25 6.26
C LYS A 44 -8.00 -7.62 6.63
N TYR A 45 -7.13 -6.62 6.79
CA TYR A 45 -5.77 -6.83 7.28
C TYR A 45 -5.77 -7.45 8.69
N CYS A 46 -6.55 -6.89 9.63
CA CYS A 46 -6.64 -7.37 11.00
C CYS A 46 -7.23 -8.79 11.11
N THR A 47 -8.24 -9.13 10.31
CA THR A 47 -8.94 -10.42 10.39
C THR A 47 -8.20 -11.54 9.67
N HIS A 48 -7.61 -11.27 8.50
CA HIS A 48 -7.04 -12.30 7.64
C HIS A 48 -5.51 -12.33 7.61
N TRP A 49 -4.82 -11.21 7.84
CA TRP A 49 -3.37 -11.10 7.59
C TRP A 49 -2.54 -10.92 8.87
N ALA A 50 -3.10 -10.33 9.92
CA ALA A 50 -2.42 -10.06 11.19
C ALA A 50 -2.41 -11.25 12.19
N GLN A 51 -2.70 -12.48 11.73
CA GLN A 51 -3.04 -13.66 12.56
C GLN A 51 -2.02 -14.12 13.63
N GLU A 52 -0.89 -13.44 13.85
CA GLU A 52 0.14 -13.89 14.80
C GLU A 52 0.17 -13.18 16.16
N GLU A 53 -0.45 -12.02 16.37
CA GLU A 53 -0.25 -11.25 17.62
C GLU A 53 -1.49 -10.97 18.49
N SER A 54 -2.72 -11.20 18.01
CA SER A 54 -3.91 -10.77 18.75
C SER A 54 -5.03 -11.81 18.72
N ASN A 55 -4.85 -12.85 19.51
CA ASN A 55 -5.80 -13.93 19.73
C ASN A 55 -6.93 -13.44 20.66
N HIS A 56 -7.95 -12.75 20.11
CA HIS A 56 -9.35 -12.67 20.57
C HIS A 56 -10.12 -11.47 19.99
N PHE A 57 -9.44 -10.35 19.73
CA PHE A 57 -10.10 -9.06 19.45
C PHE A 57 -10.69 -8.93 18.04
N HIS A 58 -10.42 -9.86 17.12
CA HIS A 58 -10.71 -9.68 15.69
C HIS A 58 -11.55 -10.77 15.03
N LYS A 59 -12.10 -11.72 15.80
CA LYS A 59 -12.77 -12.90 15.22
C LYS A 59 -14.05 -12.54 14.43
N ASN A 60 -14.72 -11.45 14.80
CA ASN A 60 -15.97 -10.98 14.16
C ASN A 60 -15.93 -9.49 13.77
N LEU A 61 -14.74 -8.90 13.64
CA LEU A 61 -14.57 -7.46 13.44
C LEU A 61 -15.29 -6.96 12.17
N GLU A 62 -15.37 -7.79 11.14
CA GLU A 62 -16.08 -7.50 9.89
C GLU A 62 -17.57 -7.27 10.13
N THR A 63 -18.22 -8.17 10.86
CA THR A 63 -19.65 -8.10 11.17
C THR A 63 -19.94 -6.97 12.16
N GLU A 64 -19.09 -6.82 13.19
CA GLU A 64 -19.21 -5.74 14.19
C GLU A 64 -19.09 -4.36 13.55
N TYR A 65 -18.14 -4.19 12.62
CA TYR A 65 -17.96 -2.92 11.92
C TYR A 65 -19.16 -2.57 11.04
N ILE A 66 -19.68 -3.53 10.27
CA ILE A 66 -20.88 -3.29 9.44
C ILE A 66 -22.08 -2.96 10.33
N ALA A 67 -22.29 -3.70 11.43
CA ALA A 67 -23.37 -3.44 12.37
C ALA A 67 -23.30 -2.01 12.96
N MET A 68 -22.12 -1.61 13.43
CA MET A 68 -21.87 -0.25 13.94
C MET A 68 -22.16 0.81 12.87
N ARG A 69 -21.70 0.57 11.64
CA ARG A 69 -21.89 1.51 10.54
C ARG A 69 -23.35 1.67 10.15
N LEU A 70 -24.09 0.56 10.07
CA LEU A 70 -25.53 0.60 9.80
C LEU A 70 -26.29 1.29 10.94
N GLY A 71 -25.93 1.03 12.19
CA GLY A 71 -26.50 1.74 13.34
C GLY A 71 -26.30 3.26 13.25
N MET A 72 -25.09 3.70 12.90
CA MET A 72 -24.83 5.13 12.63
C MET A 72 -25.66 5.67 11.45
N THR A 73 -25.86 4.85 10.42
CA THR A 73 -26.60 5.25 9.21
C THR A 73 -28.07 5.46 9.53
N CYS A 74 -28.68 4.58 10.34
CA CYS A 74 -30.06 4.73 10.81
C CYS A 74 -30.28 6.05 11.57
N VAL A 75 -29.27 6.51 12.31
CA VAL A 75 -29.37 7.74 13.13
C VAL A 75 -29.02 9.00 12.34
N LEU A 76 -28.01 8.94 11.47
CA LEU A 76 -27.40 10.11 10.84
C LEU A 76 -27.83 10.33 9.40
N TRP A 77 -28.43 9.34 8.73
CA TRP A 77 -28.73 9.38 7.31
C TRP A 77 -30.15 8.88 7.02
N GLU A 78 -31.09 9.83 7.03
CA GLU A 78 -32.53 9.57 6.81
C GLU A 78 -32.85 8.97 5.44
N ASN A 79 -32.06 9.28 4.39
CA ASN A 79 -32.27 8.79 3.02
C ASN A 79 -31.17 7.84 2.54
N ALA A 80 -30.87 6.78 3.28
CA ALA A 80 -29.82 5.83 2.89
C ALA A 80 -30.06 5.17 1.51
N LEU A 81 -31.32 5.03 1.08
CA LEU A 81 -31.71 4.55 -0.26
C LEU A 81 -31.16 5.43 -1.41
N ASP A 82 -30.83 6.70 -1.16
CA ASP A 82 -30.25 7.56 -2.17
C ASP A 82 -28.86 7.08 -2.61
N LEU A 83 -28.15 6.31 -1.78
CA LEU A 83 -26.90 5.66 -2.15
C LEU A 83 -27.09 4.69 -3.34
N ILE A 84 -28.20 3.95 -3.34
CA ILE A 84 -28.54 3.03 -4.43
C ILE A 84 -28.93 3.81 -5.69
N LYS A 85 -29.73 4.87 -5.54
CA LYS A 85 -30.11 5.74 -6.67
C LYS A 85 -28.89 6.40 -7.31
N TRP A 86 -27.98 6.90 -6.48
CA TRP A 86 -26.70 7.46 -6.90
C TRP A 86 -25.87 6.42 -7.65
N HIS A 87 -25.75 5.20 -7.12
CA HIS A 87 -24.99 4.13 -7.76
C HIS A 87 -25.55 3.77 -9.13
N LYS A 88 -26.87 3.59 -9.27
CA LYS A 88 -27.52 3.33 -10.56
C LYS A 88 -27.26 4.47 -11.55
N THR A 89 -27.43 5.71 -11.11
CA THR A 89 -27.17 6.89 -11.94
C THR A 89 -25.70 6.97 -12.40
N ALA A 90 -24.76 6.63 -11.51
CA ALA A 90 -23.34 6.60 -11.83
C ALA A 90 -23.02 5.47 -12.83
N GLN A 91 -23.62 4.29 -12.64
CA GLN A 91 -23.47 3.13 -13.53
C GLN A 91 -24.00 3.42 -14.94
N ASP A 92 -25.17 4.06 -15.04
CA ASP A 92 -25.76 4.47 -16.32
C ASP A 92 -24.87 5.51 -17.03
N LYS A 93 -24.33 6.48 -16.28
CA LYS A 93 -23.37 7.46 -16.82
C LYS A 93 -22.09 6.81 -17.32
N GLU A 94 -21.54 5.83 -16.59
CA GLU A 94 -20.35 5.10 -17.03
C GLU A 94 -20.63 4.25 -18.27
N SER A 95 -21.81 3.63 -18.34
CA SER A 95 -22.22 2.83 -19.51
C SER A 95 -22.40 3.68 -20.78
N GLN A 96 -22.63 4.99 -20.63
CA GLN A 96 -22.74 5.94 -21.74
C GLN A 96 -21.41 6.61 -22.11
N LYS A 97 -20.37 6.51 -21.28
CA LYS A 97 -19.06 7.08 -21.60
C LYS A 97 -18.36 6.23 -22.66
N LYS A 98 -17.67 6.91 -23.58
CA LYS A 98 -16.69 6.25 -24.47
C LYS A 98 -15.66 5.52 -23.62
N ASN A 99 -15.27 4.33 -24.08
CA ASN A 99 -14.37 3.44 -23.37
C ASN A 99 -13.16 4.23 -22.83
N PRO A 100 -13.07 4.47 -21.51
CA PRO A 100 -12.00 5.28 -20.94
C PRO A 100 -10.62 4.68 -21.23
N ILE A 101 -10.55 3.37 -21.48
CA ILE A 101 -9.34 2.67 -21.91
C ILE A 101 -8.84 3.23 -23.25
N GLU A 102 -9.71 3.49 -24.23
CA GLU A 102 -9.28 4.04 -25.53
C GLU A 102 -8.69 5.45 -25.40
N ILE A 103 -9.23 6.25 -24.48
CA ILE A 103 -8.70 7.60 -24.20
C ILE A 103 -7.33 7.49 -23.53
N LEU A 104 -7.19 6.58 -22.57
CA LEU A 104 -5.93 6.32 -21.88
C LEU A 104 -4.86 5.79 -22.85
N GLU A 105 -5.18 4.76 -23.63
CA GLU A 105 -4.29 4.16 -24.63
C GLU A 105 -3.84 5.20 -25.67
N LYS A 106 -4.75 6.07 -26.12
CA LYS A 106 -4.38 7.16 -27.02
C LYS A 106 -3.44 8.15 -26.34
N SER A 107 -3.77 8.60 -25.14
CA SER A 107 -2.94 9.56 -24.40
C SER A 107 -1.55 9.00 -24.07
N GLU A 108 -1.48 7.69 -23.79
CA GLU A 108 -0.24 6.97 -23.55
C GLU A 108 0.60 6.91 -24.82
N ASN A 109 0.01 6.50 -25.96
CA ASN A 109 0.72 6.47 -27.24
C ASN A 109 1.21 7.87 -27.67
N ASP A 110 0.36 8.89 -27.50
CA ASP A 110 0.70 10.28 -27.82
C ASP A 110 1.89 10.79 -26.99
N TYR A 111 2.09 10.27 -25.77
CA TYR A 111 3.25 10.58 -24.93
C TYR A 111 4.48 9.69 -25.22
N LEU A 112 4.27 8.38 -25.37
CA LEU A 112 5.33 7.39 -25.54
C LEU A 112 6.03 7.54 -26.88
N VAL A 113 5.31 7.78 -27.99
CA VAL A 113 5.92 7.87 -29.32
C VAL A 113 6.95 9.01 -29.40
N PRO A 114 6.66 10.25 -28.95
CA PRO A 114 7.67 11.30 -28.86
C PRO A 114 8.82 10.99 -27.89
N LEU A 115 8.53 10.37 -26.75
CA LEU A 115 9.55 10.01 -25.75
C LEU A 115 10.53 8.98 -26.31
N LEU A 116 10.02 7.90 -26.91
CA LEU A 116 10.82 6.86 -27.55
C LEU A 116 11.65 7.43 -28.70
N LYS A 117 11.11 8.38 -29.47
CA LYS A 117 11.87 9.10 -30.49
C LYS A 117 13.03 9.90 -29.87
N LYS A 118 12.81 10.60 -28.76
CA LYS A 118 13.88 11.32 -28.03
C LYS A 118 14.96 10.36 -27.50
N ILE A 119 14.56 9.23 -26.91
CA ILE A 119 15.49 8.22 -26.40
C ILE A 119 16.30 7.61 -27.55
N SER A 120 15.64 7.23 -28.66
CA SER A 120 16.30 6.68 -29.84
C SER A 120 17.33 7.65 -30.44
N LEU A 121 17.01 8.96 -30.48
CA LEU A 121 17.94 10.00 -30.91
C LEU A 121 19.13 10.19 -29.95
N GLN A 122 18.93 9.96 -28.65
CA GLN A 122 20.01 10.01 -27.65
C GLN A 122 20.94 8.79 -27.70
N GLN A 123 20.44 7.62 -28.15
CA GLN A 123 21.26 6.42 -28.32
C GLN A 123 22.23 6.49 -29.52
N GLY A 124 22.06 7.45 -30.43
CA GLY A 124 22.98 7.70 -31.56
C GLY A 124 24.29 8.40 -31.19
N GLY A 125 24.47 8.84 -29.94
CA GLY A 125 25.65 9.55 -29.44
C GLY A 125 26.61 8.70 -28.61
N GLY A 126 26.51 7.37 -28.67
CA GLY A 126 27.44 6.44 -28.02
C GLY A 126 28.78 6.39 -28.74
N GLY A 127 29.56 7.47 -28.66
CA GLY A 127 31.00 7.38 -28.85
C GLY A 127 31.51 6.24 -27.98
N LYS A 128 32.22 5.28 -28.61
CA LYS A 128 32.81 4.11 -27.98
C LYS A 128 33.59 4.55 -26.73
N ASN A 129 32.96 4.51 -25.56
CA ASN A 129 33.66 4.67 -24.31
C ASN A 129 34.40 3.36 -24.10
N LYS A 130 35.72 3.42 -24.25
CA LYS A 130 36.67 2.39 -23.84
C LYS A 130 36.19 1.85 -22.50
N GLU A 131 35.87 0.55 -22.40
CA GLU A 131 35.38 -0.08 -21.16
C GLU A 131 36.39 0.17 -20.04
N LEU A 132 36.15 1.21 -19.25
CA LEU A 132 36.89 1.50 -18.05
C LEU A 132 36.35 0.55 -16.99
N ILE A 133 37.21 -0.30 -16.44
CA ILE A 133 36.86 -1.16 -15.31
C ILE A 133 36.37 -0.25 -14.17
N PRO A 134 35.16 -0.46 -13.65
CA PRO A 134 34.62 0.41 -12.62
C PRO A 134 35.45 0.27 -11.34
N MET A 135 35.72 1.40 -10.69
CA MET A 135 36.40 1.45 -9.39
C MET A 135 35.51 0.91 -8.26
N ALA A 136 34.19 1.00 -8.41
CA ALA A 136 33.22 0.47 -7.48
C ALA A 136 31.89 0.21 -8.18
N GLN A 137 31.18 -0.81 -7.70
CA GLN A 137 29.82 -1.13 -8.10
C GLN A 137 28.89 -0.96 -6.90
N LEU A 138 27.79 -0.23 -7.09
CA LEU A 138 26.82 0.08 -6.04
C LEU A 138 25.43 -0.39 -6.45
N VAL A 139 24.64 -0.88 -5.50
CA VAL A 139 23.25 -1.27 -5.72
C VAL A 139 22.33 -0.31 -4.98
N PHE A 140 21.36 0.26 -5.69
CA PHE A 140 20.35 1.18 -5.16
C PHE A 140 18.96 0.59 -5.34
N CYS A 141 17.98 1.10 -4.59
CA CYS A 141 16.58 0.81 -4.87
C CYS A 141 16.24 1.24 -6.32
N VAL A 142 15.42 0.45 -7.02
CA VAL A 142 14.77 0.89 -8.27
C VAL A 142 13.69 1.92 -7.93
N ASP A 143 14.13 3.13 -7.59
CA ASP A 143 13.30 4.27 -7.18
C ASP A 143 13.78 5.52 -7.90
N VAL A 144 12.87 6.22 -8.58
CA VAL A 144 13.15 7.45 -9.35
C VAL A 144 13.79 8.54 -8.49
N ARG A 145 13.56 8.53 -7.18
CA ARG A 145 14.18 9.48 -6.22
C ARG A 145 15.68 9.24 -6.06
N SER A 146 16.16 8.01 -6.28
CA SER A 146 17.58 7.67 -6.21
C SER A 146 18.34 8.06 -7.49
N GLU A 147 17.65 8.30 -8.60
CA GLU A 147 18.28 8.56 -9.90
C GLU A 147 19.18 9.80 -9.93
N PRO A 148 18.80 10.98 -9.35
CA PRO A 148 19.72 12.12 -9.31
C PRO A 148 21.02 11.82 -8.59
N PHE A 149 20.97 11.03 -7.51
CA PHE A 149 22.15 10.64 -6.74
C PHE A 149 23.01 9.63 -7.50
N ARG A 150 22.40 8.61 -8.11
CA ARG A 150 23.09 7.63 -8.97
C ARG A 150 23.83 8.33 -10.10
N ARG A 151 23.17 9.23 -10.84
CA ARG A 151 23.80 10.01 -11.91
C ARG A 151 24.94 10.88 -11.41
N ALA A 152 24.77 11.52 -10.24
CA ALA A 152 25.83 12.32 -9.64
C ALA A 152 27.06 11.45 -9.32
N LEU A 153 26.87 10.27 -8.72
CA LEU A 153 27.96 9.33 -8.44
C LEU A 153 28.67 8.87 -9.71
N GLU A 154 27.92 8.41 -10.71
CA GLU A 154 28.45 7.97 -12.01
C GLU A 154 29.20 9.09 -12.74
N SER A 155 28.82 10.36 -12.51
CA SER A 155 29.53 11.52 -13.09
C SER A 155 30.84 11.88 -12.40
N THR A 156 31.08 11.40 -11.17
CA THR A 156 32.28 11.79 -10.39
C THR A 156 33.52 10.95 -10.71
N ARG A 157 33.35 9.63 -10.84
CA ARG A 157 34.42 8.66 -11.12
C ARG A 157 33.84 7.50 -11.94
N THR A 158 34.67 6.50 -12.25
CA THR A 158 34.23 5.26 -12.90
C THR A 158 33.46 4.37 -11.91
N TYR A 159 32.34 4.89 -11.38
CA TYR A 159 31.40 4.15 -10.57
C TYR A 159 30.26 3.62 -11.43
N GLU A 160 29.81 2.41 -11.14
CA GLU A 160 28.69 1.79 -11.82
C GLU A 160 27.56 1.53 -10.82
N THR A 161 26.33 1.90 -11.16
CA THR A 161 25.18 1.73 -10.26
C THR A 161 24.12 0.81 -10.85
N PHE A 162 23.66 -0.14 -10.04
CA PHE A 162 22.57 -1.06 -10.36
C PHE A 162 21.32 -0.72 -9.57
N GLY A 163 20.16 -1.01 -10.15
CA GLY A 163 18.87 -0.93 -9.46
C GLY A 163 18.41 -2.32 -9.01
N TYR A 164 18.01 -2.46 -7.75
CA TYR A 164 17.31 -3.63 -7.22
C TYR A 164 15.99 -3.24 -6.54
N SER A 165 14.93 -4.01 -6.72
CA SER A 165 13.63 -3.71 -6.12
C SER A 165 13.59 -4.13 -4.65
N GLY A 166 13.35 -3.17 -3.75
CA GLY A 166 12.99 -3.42 -2.36
C GLY A 166 14.14 -3.44 -1.35
N PHE A 167 13.95 -4.23 -0.29
CA PHE A 167 14.75 -4.37 0.92
C PHE A 167 16.06 -5.18 0.71
N PHE A 168 16.62 -5.12 -0.51
CA PHE A 168 17.78 -5.92 -0.95
C PHE A 168 17.63 -7.44 -0.75
N GLY A 169 16.39 -7.95 -0.66
CA GLY A 169 16.13 -9.37 -0.48
C GLY A 169 16.34 -9.90 0.95
N ILE A 170 16.60 -9.04 1.94
CA ILE A 170 16.78 -9.44 3.35
C ILE A 170 15.60 -8.98 4.23
N PRO A 171 14.56 -9.80 4.47
CA PRO A 171 13.39 -9.35 5.20
C PRO A 171 13.77 -9.20 6.69
N ILE A 172 13.99 -7.95 7.12
CA ILE A 172 14.49 -7.63 8.45
C ILE A 172 13.43 -6.99 9.33
N ARG A 173 13.54 -7.26 10.64
CA ARG A 173 12.89 -6.51 11.71
C ARG A 173 13.94 -5.60 12.33
N ALA A 174 13.71 -4.30 12.29
CA ALA A 174 14.54 -3.34 13.02
C ALA A 174 14.01 -3.23 14.45
N HIS A 175 14.89 -3.38 15.43
CA HIS A 175 14.59 -3.24 16.85
C HIS A 175 15.43 -2.10 17.42
N ASN A 176 14.76 -1.04 17.85
CA ASN A 176 15.40 0.10 18.44
C ASN A 176 15.58 -0.14 19.95
N THR A 177 16.83 -0.27 20.39
CA THR A 177 17.13 -0.66 21.77
C THR A 177 16.81 0.41 22.81
N ILE A 178 16.75 1.69 22.40
CA ILE A 178 16.41 2.82 23.29
C ILE A 178 14.90 2.90 23.52
N THR A 179 14.12 2.89 22.44
CA THR A 179 12.66 3.01 22.50
C THR A 179 11.96 1.68 22.75
N LYS A 180 12.71 0.57 22.68
CA LYS A 180 12.22 -0.82 22.73
C LYS A 180 11.15 -1.14 21.68
N LYS A 181 11.05 -0.32 20.63
CA LYS A 181 10.10 -0.53 19.53
C LYS A 181 10.74 -1.43 18.48
N SER A 182 9.94 -2.32 17.92
CA SER A 182 10.33 -3.10 16.74
C SER A 182 9.40 -2.81 15.58
N TYR A 183 9.93 -2.74 14.36
CA TYR A 183 9.14 -2.63 13.15
C TYR A 183 9.69 -3.54 12.05
N ALA A 184 8.78 -4.08 11.24
CA ALA A 184 9.13 -4.87 10.08
C ALA A 184 9.56 -3.93 8.95
N SER A 185 10.80 -4.07 8.49
CA SER A 185 11.34 -3.34 7.33
C SER A 185 11.38 -4.28 6.12
N CYS A 186 10.20 -4.80 5.79
CA CYS A 186 9.96 -5.66 4.63
C CYS A 186 8.58 -5.37 4.03
N PRO A 187 8.30 -5.79 2.77
CA PRO A 187 7.00 -5.60 2.14
C PRO A 187 5.89 -6.20 3.00
N ALA A 188 4.70 -5.60 2.95
CA ALA A 188 3.55 -6.00 3.77
C ALA A 188 3.13 -7.47 3.61
N LEU A 189 3.48 -8.10 2.48
CA LEU A 189 3.20 -9.50 2.18
C LEU A 189 4.26 -10.48 2.74
N MET A 190 5.32 -9.99 3.37
CA MET A 190 6.47 -10.78 3.81
C MET A 190 6.68 -10.65 5.31
N ARG A 191 7.05 -11.76 5.96
CA ARG A 191 7.46 -11.77 7.37
C ARG A 191 8.98 -11.64 7.49
N PRO A 192 9.48 -10.83 8.44
CA PRO A 192 10.90 -10.71 8.69
C PRO A 192 11.49 -12.04 9.16
N LYS A 193 12.64 -12.43 8.59
CA LYS A 193 13.39 -13.65 8.97
C LYS A 193 14.59 -13.35 9.86
N HIS A 194 15.01 -12.09 9.92
CA HIS A 194 16.17 -11.63 10.68
C HIS A 194 15.79 -10.40 11.51
N THR A 195 16.44 -10.23 12.67
CA THR A 195 16.24 -9.07 13.54
C THR A 195 17.57 -8.32 13.67
N VAL A 196 17.53 -7.01 13.40
CA VAL A 196 18.65 -6.09 13.55
C VAL A 196 18.39 -5.21 14.76
N ASN A 197 19.38 -5.10 15.65
CA ASN A 197 19.30 -4.23 16.81
C ASN A 197 20.03 -2.92 16.52
N GLU A 198 19.33 -1.80 16.63
CA GLU A 198 19.91 -0.46 16.52
C GLU A 198 20.44 -0.03 17.89
N TYR A 199 21.69 0.40 17.94
CA TYR A 199 22.35 0.94 19.12
C TYR A 199 22.79 2.37 18.85
N PRO A 200 22.67 3.29 19.82
CA PRO A 200 23.30 4.60 19.73
C PRO A 200 24.83 4.45 19.70
N ASP A 201 25.49 5.30 18.93
CA ASP A 201 26.94 5.25 18.63
C ASP A 201 27.82 5.23 19.90
N ALA A 202 27.33 5.83 21.00
CA ALA A 202 28.02 5.90 22.28
C ALA A 202 28.17 4.55 23.04
N PHE A 203 27.66 3.43 22.51
CA PHE A 203 27.68 2.12 23.17
C PHE A 203 28.55 1.04 22.50
N LEU A 204 29.25 1.37 21.39
CA LEU A 204 29.99 0.38 20.59
C LEU A 204 31.36 -0.03 21.15
N GLU A 205 31.86 0.55 22.24
CA GLU A 205 33.16 0.14 22.81
C GLU A 205 33.14 -1.21 23.56
N ILE A 206 31.98 -1.82 23.82
CA ILE A 206 31.90 -3.00 24.72
C ILE A 206 31.43 -4.30 24.06
N HIS A 207 30.88 -4.31 22.85
CA HIS A 207 30.37 -5.56 22.25
C HIS A 207 31.11 -6.05 21.00
N ASP A 208 31.75 -7.21 21.22
CA ASP A 208 32.56 -8.06 20.37
C ASP A 208 31.98 -8.34 18.96
N LYS A 209 32.93 -8.60 18.04
CA LYS A 209 32.89 -8.57 16.57
C LYS A 209 32.04 -9.67 15.90
N LYS A 210 30.75 -9.83 16.23
CA LYS A 210 29.88 -10.79 15.53
C LYS A 210 28.52 -10.32 15.04
N ASN A 211 28.14 -9.07 15.29
CA ASN A 211 26.86 -8.54 14.80
C ASN A 211 27.09 -7.45 13.76
N ILE A 212 26.39 -7.58 12.62
CA ILE A 212 26.34 -6.59 11.55
C ILE A 212 25.59 -5.37 12.09
N GLY A 213 26.30 -4.47 12.75
CA GLY A 213 25.82 -3.14 13.12
C GLY A 213 26.00 -2.19 11.94
N ILE A 214 24.95 -1.46 11.58
CA ILE A 214 25.04 -0.36 10.61
C ILE A 214 25.22 0.93 11.42
N LEU A 215 26.34 1.60 11.18
CA LEU A 215 26.62 2.95 11.69
C LEU A 215 25.77 3.95 10.88
N LEU A 216 25.00 4.80 11.54
CA LEU A 216 24.36 5.96 10.91
C LEU A 216 24.95 7.23 11.54
N HIS A 217 25.58 8.05 10.71
CA HIS A 217 26.06 9.40 11.04
C HIS A 217 24.91 10.39 11.20
#